data_AF-A0A653A0R0-F1
#
_entry.id   AF-A0A653A0R0-F1
#
_cell.length_a   1.000
_cell.length_b   1.000
_cell.length_c   1.000
_cell.angle_alpha   90.00
_cell.angle_beta   90.00
_cell.angle_gamma   90.00
#
_symmetry.space_group_name_H-M   'P 1'
#
loop_
_entity.id
_entity.type
_entity.pdbx_description
1 polymer ?
#
loop_
_entity_poly.entity_id
_entity_poly.type
_entity_poly.pdbx_seq_one_letter_code
_entity_poly.pdbx_strand_id
1 'polypeptide(L)'
;MSKYDPLREYLISCAESSLTHTLSFGDIERVLGQSLPHTALTDRPWWANTRSSLHAIRWLDAGWKVDKVDIKAGRVTFIRTGLEAVESKRGRNRYENLQRFFKSIPPQQEQIALTFKELATVLGGKLPVTASHDRPWWANTKSSPQGSSWMAAGWKVERVYLKALVVSFRRKGVSPLTSIPRYVEGLLNGSTHYGRPTPTTLASWLRFCKRVGWYFEATILYERGGLNTDMLSESECAEVDEDYAVCKRELSRYKDDTNAMKKRNCHG
;
A
#
# COMPACT_ATOMS: atom_id res chain seq x y z
N MET A 1 -17.65 -33.91 -32.05
CA MET A 1 -16.80 -32.72 -32.25
C MET A 1 -17.65 -31.50 -31.94
N SER A 2 -17.15 -30.60 -31.10
CA SER A 2 -17.83 -29.34 -30.79
C SER A 2 -17.64 -28.36 -31.94
N LYS A 3 -18.65 -27.54 -32.20
CA LYS A 3 -18.61 -26.50 -33.24
C LYS A 3 -17.57 -25.40 -32.97
N TYR A 4 -16.96 -25.38 -31.78
CA TYR A 4 -15.89 -24.46 -31.38
C TYR A 4 -14.48 -25.10 -31.42
N ASP A 5 -14.37 -26.37 -31.81
CA ASP A 5 -13.08 -27.06 -31.98
C ASP A 5 -12.15 -26.35 -33.00
N PRO A 6 -12.64 -25.78 -34.12
CA PRO A 6 -11.77 -25.04 -35.05
C PRO A 6 -11.05 -23.83 -34.42
N LEU A 7 -11.72 -23.13 -33.50
CA LEU A 7 -11.12 -22.00 -32.78
C LEU A 7 -10.02 -22.47 -31.82
N ARG A 8 -10.18 -23.65 -31.22
CA ARG A 8 -9.13 -24.28 -30.40
C ARG A 8 -7.89 -24.58 -31.23
N GLU A 9 -8.06 -25.22 -32.39
CA GLU A 9 -6.97 -25.58 -33.29
C GLU A 9 -6.24 -24.34 -33.82
N TYR A 10 -6.98 -23.31 -34.22
CA TYR A 10 -6.42 -22.04 -34.65
C TYR A 10 -5.55 -21.40 -33.56
N LEU A 11 -6.05 -21.34 -32.32
CA LEU A 11 -5.31 -20.77 -31.20
C LEU A 11 -4.08 -21.60 -30.82
N ILE A 12 -4.11 -22.93 -30.98
CA ILE A 12 -2.93 -23.79 -30.83
C ILE A 12 -1.88 -23.50 -31.91
N SER A 13 -2.32 -23.26 -33.16
CA SER A 13 -1.44 -22.99 -34.30
C SER A 13 -0.75 -21.61 -34.25
N CYS A 14 -1.23 -20.70 -33.41
CA CYS A 14 -0.64 -19.38 -33.24
C CYS A 14 0.78 -19.51 -32.66
N ALA A 15 1.76 -18.82 -33.27
CA ALA A 15 3.18 -18.90 -32.92
C ALA A 15 3.45 -18.75 -31.42
N GLU A 16 4.41 -19.52 -30.90
CA GLU A 16 4.70 -19.55 -29.46
C GLU A 16 5.19 -18.23 -28.86
N SER A 17 5.78 -17.38 -29.71
CA SER A 17 6.26 -16.04 -29.38
C SER A 17 5.16 -14.99 -29.22
N SER A 18 3.94 -15.26 -29.73
CA SER A 18 2.83 -14.29 -29.70
C SER A 18 2.05 -14.42 -28.40
N LEU A 19 2.27 -13.48 -27.46
CA LEU A 19 1.68 -13.51 -26.12
C LEU A 19 0.20 -13.10 -26.12
N THR A 20 -0.15 -12.15 -26.98
CA THR A 20 -1.50 -11.66 -27.19
C THR A 20 -1.89 -11.85 -28.66
N HIS A 21 -3.16 -12.17 -28.89
CA HIS A 21 -3.70 -12.30 -30.23
C HIS A 21 -5.08 -11.66 -30.30
N THR A 22 -5.23 -10.64 -31.15
CA THR A 22 -6.49 -9.93 -31.33
C THR A 22 -7.15 -10.38 -32.63
N LEU A 23 -8.38 -10.88 -32.53
CA LEU A 23 -9.21 -11.28 -33.66
C LEU A 23 -10.43 -10.38 -33.75
N SER A 24 -10.87 -10.09 -34.98
CA SER A 24 -12.22 -9.55 -35.18
C SER A 24 -13.27 -10.67 -35.06
N PHE A 25 -14.52 -10.30 -34.82
CA PHE A 25 -15.63 -11.26 -34.83
C PHE A 25 -15.71 -11.98 -36.19
N GLY A 26 -15.51 -11.26 -37.30
CA GLY A 26 -15.47 -11.88 -38.63
C GLY A 26 -14.31 -12.86 -38.84
N ASP A 27 -13.14 -12.62 -38.22
CA ASP A 27 -12.03 -13.58 -38.26
C ASP A 27 -12.38 -14.84 -37.47
N ILE A 28 -13.05 -14.68 -36.32
CA ILE A 28 -13.52 -15.82 -35.50
C ILE A 28 -14.57 -16.62 -36.24
N GLU A 29 -15.53 -15.97 -36.89
CA GLU A 29 -16.55 -16.63 -37.70
C GLU A 29 -15.95 -17.40 -38.88
N ARG A 30 -14.93 -16.82 -39.53
CA ARG A 30 -14.18 -17.50 -40.59
C ARG A 30 -13.45 -18.74 -40.07
N VAL A 31 -12.82 -18.65 -38.91
CA VAL A 31 -12.17 -19.79 -38.26
C VAL A 31 -13.18 -20.86 -37.84
N LEU A 32 -14.35 -20.46 -37.32
CA LEU A 32 -15.41 -21.38 -36.90
C LEU A 32 -16.20 -21.97 -38.07
N GLY A 33 -16.12 -21.38 -39.27
CA GLY A 33 -16.93 -21.75 -40.43
C GLY A 33 -18.43 -21.46 -40.27
N GLN A 34 -18.80 -20.63 -39.30
CA GLN A 34 -20.19 -20.28 -38.97
C GLN A 34 -20.24 -18.91 -38.28
N SER A 35 -21.41 -18.27 -38.30
CA SER A 35 -21.64 -17.02 -37.59
C SER A 35 -21.63 -17.21 -36.06
N LEU A 36 -21.11 -16.21 -35.36
CA LEU A 36 -21.16 -16.14 -33.91
C LEU A 36 -22.62 -15.94 -33.48
N PRO A 37 -23.04 -16.52 -32.34
CA PRO A 37 -24.39 -16.28 -31.84
C PRO A 37 -24.56 -14.80 -31.50
N HIS A 38 -25.78 -14.27 -31.65
CA HIS A 38 -26.08 -12.87 -31.37
C HIS A 38 -25.60 -12.42 -29.97
N THR A 39 -25.69 -13.31 -28.97
CA THR A 39 -25.22 -13.06 -27.61
C THR A 39 -23.72 -12.82 -27.51
N ALA A 40 -22.89 -13.38 -28.39
CA ALA A 40 -21.46 -13.06 -28.46
C ALA A 40 -21.21 -11.63 -28.96
N LEU A 41 -22.15 -11.09 -29.76
CA LEU A 41 -22.08 -9.76 -30.35
C LEU A 41 -22.68 -8.68 -29.45
N THR A 42 -23.48 -9.04 -28.45
CA THR A 42 -24.13 -8.07 -27.54
C THR A 42 -23.59 -8.14 -26.12
N ASP A 43 -23.29 -9.34 -25.63
CA ASP A 43 -23.12 -9.59 -24.21
C ASP A 43 -21.66 -9.92 -23.88
N ARG A 44 -20.99 -8.99 -23.19
CA ARG A 44 -19.64 -9.22 -22.65
C ARG A 44 -19.52 -10.52 -21.83
N PRO A 45 -20.51 -10.91 -20.99
CA PRO A 45 -20.44 -12.17 -20.25
C PRO A 45 -20.30 -13.42 -21.11
N TRP A 46 -20.71 -13.40 -22.39
CA TRP A 46 -20.51 -14.53 -23.28
C TRP A 46 -19.02 -14.88 -23.43
N TRP A 47 -18.13 -13.87 -23.35
CA TRP A 47 -16.68 -14.01 -23.44
C TRP A 47 -15.99 -14.34 -22.09
N ALA A 48 -16.76 -14.68 -21.05
CA ALA A 48 -16.20 -15.03 -19.75
C ALA A 48 -15.35 -16.31 -19.82
N ASN A 49 -14.25 -16.33 -19.07
CA ASN A 49 -13.33 -17.47 -18.99
C ASN A 49 -13.84 -18.53 -18.00
N THR A 50 -14.96 -19.18 -18.32
CA THR A 50 -15.58 -20.21 -17.48
C THR A 50 -15.36 -21.60 -18.07
N ARG A 51 -15.09 -22.61 -17.22
CA ARG A 51 -15.00 -24.01 -17.68
C ARG A 51 -16.37 -24.67 -17.87
N SER A 52 -17.45 -24.03 -17.43
CA SER A 52 -18.83 -24.48 -17.62
C SER A 52 -19.39 -24.15 -19.01
N SER A 53 -18.77 -23.20 -19.73
CA SER A 53 -19.21 -22.78 -21.05
C SER A 53 -18.45 -23.55 -22.15
N LEU A 54 -19.20 -24.17 -23.07
CA LEU A 54 -18.66 -25.06 -24.10
C LEU A 54 -17.75 -24.36 -25.12
N HIS A 55 -17.99 -23.08 -25.40
CA HIS A 55 -17.11 -22.24 -26.22
C HIS A 55 -15.87 -21.82 -25.43
N ALA A 56 -16.04 -21.42 -24.17
CA ALA A 56 -14.94 -20.90 -23.37
C ALA A 56 -13.90 -21.96 -23.01
N ILE A 57 -14.33 -23.19 -22.73
CA ILE A 57 -13.42 -24.29 -22.47
C ILE A 57 -12.46 -24.55 -23.65
N ARG A 58 -12.83 -24.20 -24.90
CA ARG A 58 -12.01 -24.46 -26.09
C ARG A 58 -10.79 -23.57 -26.21
N TRP A 59 -10.93 -22.28 -25.97
CA TRP A 59 -9.74 -21.42 -25.90
C TRP A 59 -8.94 -21.70 -24.61
N LEU A 60 -9.60 -22.03 -23.49
CA LEU A 60 -8.90 -22.42 -22.26
C LEU A 60 -8.05 -23.69 -22.44
N ASP A 61 -8.58 -24.72 -23.11
CA ASP A 61 -7.86 -25.95 -23.44
C ASP A 61 -6.80 -25.77 -24.54
N ALA A 62 -6.89 -24.69 -25.32
CA ALA A 62 -5.84 -24.25 -26.25
C ALA A 62 -4.68 -23.53 -25.52
N GLY A 63 -4.81 -23.29 -24.21
CA GLY A 63 -3.84 -22.50 -23.46
C GLY A 63 -4.01 -20.99 -23.64
N TRP A 64 -5.23 -20.51 -23.89
CA TRP A 64 -5.57 -19.10 -24.06
C TRP A 64 -6.76 -18.70 -23.20
N LYS A 65 -6.87 -17.43 -22.84
CA LYS A 65 -8.06 -16.84 -22.20
C LYS A 65 -8.39 -15.51 -22.84
N VAL A 66 -9.63 -15.06 -22.72
CA VAL A 66 -10.02 -13.71 -23.14
C VAL A 66 -9.49 -12.69 -22.14
N ASP A 67 -8.73 -11.70 -22.60
CA ASP A 67 -8.23 -10.58 -21.81
C ASP A 67 -9.16 -9.37 -21.92
N LYS A 68 -9.51 -8.99 -23.16
CA LYS A 68 -10.37 -7.85 -23.45
C LYS A 68 -11.29 -8.15 -24.61
N VAL A 69 -12.56 -7.78 -24.47
CA VAL A 69 -13.54 -7.77 -25.57
C VAL A 69 -14.04 -6.34 -25.80
N ASP A 70 -13.98 -5.91 -27.06
CA ASP A 70 -14.58 -4.67 -27.53
C ASP A 70 -15.74 -5.01 -28.48
N ILE A 71 -16.95 -4.99 -27.91
CA ILE A 71 -18.18 -5.26 -28.62
C ILE A 71 -18.44 -4.22 -29.73
N LYS A 72 -18.10 -2.95 -29.50
CA LYS A 72 -18.36 -1.86 -30.47
C LYS A 72 -17.43 -1.95 -31.66
N ALA A 73 -16.16 -2.28 -31.41
CA ALA A 73 -15.15 -2.47 -32.45
C ALA A 73 -15.18 -3.88 -33.07
N GLY A 74 -16.02 -4.78 -32.56
CA GLY A 74 -16.14 -6.15 -33.04
C GLY A 74 -14.86 -6.97 -32.89
N ARG A 75 -14.13 -6.80 -31.78
CA ARG A 75 -12.81 -7.40 -31.57
C ARG A 75 -12.67 -8.04 -30.19
N VAL A 76 -11.92 -9.13 -30.13
CA VAL A 76 -11.54 -9.79 -28.89
C VAL A 76 -10.04 -10.06 -28.87
N THR A 77 -9.43 -9.87 -27.72
CA THR A 77 -8.02 -10.12 -27.48
C THR A 77 -7.88 -11.32 -26.55
N PHE A 78 -7.17 -12.33 -27.03
CA PHE A 78 -6.78 -13.51 -26.27
C PHE A 78 -5.37 -13.33 -25.73
N ILE A 79 -5.10 -13.92 -24.57
CA ILE A 79 -3.78 -13.98 -23.94
C ILE A 79 -3.45 -15.43 -23.56
N ARG A 80 -2.21 -15.88 -23.78
CA ARG A 80 -1.76 -17.25 -23.44
C ARG A 80 -1.73 -17.47 -21.93
N THR A 81 -2.34 -18.55 -21.46
CA THR A 81 -2.42 -18.93 -20.03
C THR A 81 -1.11 -19.49 -19.48
N GLY A 82 -0.20 -19.98 -20.33
CA GLY A 82 1.14 -20.44 -19.93
C GLY A 82 2.05 -19.34 -19.36
N LEU A 83 1.74 -18.06 -19.65
CA LEU A 83 2.48 -16.91 -19.14
C LEU A 83 1.92 -16.35 -17.84
N GLU A 84 0.75 -16.77 -17.35
CA GLU A 84 0.34 -16.39 -15.99
C GLU A 84 1.29 -17.01 -14.95
N ALA A 85 1.86 -18.19 -15.20
CA ALA A 85 2.88 -18.70 -14.31
C ALA A 85 4.16 -17.83 -14.28
N VAL A 86 4.40 -16.94 -15.27
CA VAL A 86 5.58 -16.09 -15.36
C VAL A 86 5.26 -14.61 -15.08
N GLU A 87 4.15 -14.08 -15.58
CA GLU A 87 3.60 -12.74 -15.31
C GLU A 87 2.86 -12.65 -13.98
N SER A 88 2.19 -13.71 -13.51
CA SER A 88 1.64 -13.76 -12.15
C SER A 88 2.73 -14.07 -11.12
N LYS A 89 3.79 -14.81 -11.49
CA LYS A 89 5.02 -14.87 -10.67
C LYS A 89 5.76 -13.54 -10.68
N ARG A 90 5.92 -12.86 -11.82
CA ARG A 90 6.49 -11.51 -11.89
C ARG A 90 5.63 -10.55 -11.09
N GLY A 91 4.32 -10.48 -11.30
CA GLY A 91 3.37 -9.61 -10.60
C GLY A 91 3.32 -9.85 -9.09
N ARG A 92 3.34 -11.12 -8.63
CA ARG A 92 3.54 -11.45 -7.21
C ARG A 92 4.90 -10.94 -6.72
N ASN A 93 5.98 -11.26 -7.43
CA ASN A 93 7.34 -10.83 -7.08
C ASN A 93 7.47 -9.29 -7.05
N ARG A 94 6.79 -8.55 -7.92
CA ARG A 94 6.85 -7.07 -8.00
C ARG A 94 6.35 -6.44 -6.71
N TYR A 95 5.15 -6.82 -6.29
CA TYR A 95 4.55 -6.27 -5.06
C TYR A 95 5.10 -6.93 -3.81
N GLU A 96 5.68 -8.13 -3.89
CA GLU A 96 6.47 -8.71 -2.80
C GLU A 96 7.79 -7.96 -2.60
N ASN A 97 8.48 -7.55 -3.67
CA ASN A 97 9.68 -6.70 -3.58
C ASN A 97 9.33 -5.36 -2.90
N LEU A 98 8.20 -4.77 -3.27
CA LEU A 98 7.70 -3.57 -2.62
C LEU A 98 7.44 -3.79 -1.12
N GLN A 99 6.81 -4.91 -0.77
CA GLN A 99 6.56 -5.27 0.62
C GLN A 99 7.86 -5.49 1.41
N ARG A 100 8.85 -6.18 0.81
CA ARG A 100 10.17 -6.41 1.42
C ARG A 100 10.92 -5.11 1.63
N PHE A 101 10.93 -4.22 0.64
CA PHE A 101 11.52 -2.88 0.74
C PHE A 101 10.92 -2.09 1.91
N PHE A 102 9.59 -2.05 2.01
CA PHE A 102 8.94 -1.33 3.11
C PHE A 102 9.21 -1.97 4.50
N LYS A 103 9.40 -3.28 4.56
CA LYS A 103 9.79 -3.99 5.79
C LYS A 103 11.24 -3.75 6.18
N SER A 104 12.14 -3.54 5.22
CA SER A 104 13.57 -3.29 5.49
C SER A 104 13.85 -1.87 5.97
N ILE A 105 12.89 -0.94 5.83
CA ILE A 105 13.05 0.42 6.34
C ILE A 105 13.10 0.37 7.88
N PRO A 106 14.06 1.06 8.53
CA PRO A 106 14.17 1.11 9.98
C PRO A 106 12.88 1.61 10.66
N PRO A 107 12.53 1.10 11.86
CA PRO A 107 11.30 1.48 12.55
C PRO A 107 11.22 2.98 12.88
N GLN A 108 12.37 3.64 13.08
CA GLN A 108 12.47 5.07 13.35
C GLN A 108 12.08 5.94 12.13
N GLN A 109 12.20 5.41 10.91
CA GLN A 109 11.78 6.11 9.70
C GLN A 109 10.27 5.96 9.52
N GLU A 110 9.51 6.99 9.91
CA GLU A 110 8.04 6.97 9.87
C GLU A 110 7.44 7.39 8.52
N GLN A 111 8.16 8.20 7.75
CA GLN A 111 7.73 8.72 6.45
C GLN A 111 8.86 8.63 5.44
N ILE A 112 8.55 8.25 4.20
CA ILE A 112 9.48 8.27 3.08
C ILE A 112 8.82 8.93 1.87
N ALA A 113 9.62 9.51 0.99
CA ALA A 113 9.19 9.93 -0.34
C ALA A 113 9.98 9.15 -1.39
N LEU A 114 9.30 8.72 -2.44
CA LEU A 114 9.90 8.04 -3.58
C LEU A 114 9.43 8.72 -4.86
N THR A 115 10.37 8.94 -5.77
CA THR A 115 10.04 9.24 -7.16
C THR A 115 9.41 8.01 -7.81
N PHE A 116 8.62 8.21 -8.87
CA PHE A 116 8.03 7.10 -9.61
C PHE A 116 9.10 6.21 -10.24
N LYS A 117 10.26 6.78 -10.56
CA LYS A 117 11.42 6.04 -11.06
C LYS A 117 12.01 5.13 -9.98
N GLU A 118 12.25 5.64 -8.77
CA GLU A 118 12.75 4.83 -7.65
C GLU A 118 11.76 3.72 -7.28
N LEU A 119 10.46 4.05 -7.22
CA LEU A 119 9.42 3.07 -6.95
C LEU A 119 9.37 1.98 -8.04
N ALA A 120 9.54 2.35 -9.31
CA ALA A 120 9.65 1.39 -10.42
C ALA A 120 10.87 0.47 -10.25
N THR A 121 12.01 1.01 -9.83
CA THR A 121 13.20 0.22 -9.51
C THR A 121 12.92 -0.79 -8.39
N VAL A 122 12.28 -0.37 -7.30
CA VAL A 122 11.89 -1.26 -6.19
C VAL A 122 10.93 -2.36 -6.66
N LEU A 123 9.98 -2.03 -7.53
CA LEU A 123 9.07 -2.99 -8.13
C LEU A 123 9.77 -3.97 -9.09
N GLY A 124 11.03 -3.71 -9.50
CA GLY A 124 11.74 -4.52 -10.49
C GLY A 124 11.21 -4.36 -11.93
N GLY A 125 10.64 -3.18 -12.26
CA GLY A 125 10.11 -2.91 -13.60
C GLY A 125 9.33 -1.60 -13.69
N LYS A 126 8.84 -1.24 -14.89
CA LYS A 126 8.18 0.06 -15.12
C LYS A 126 6.86 0.19 -14.34
N LEU A 127 6.62 1.35 -13.73
CA LEU A 127 5.31 1.68 -13.16
C LEU A 127 4.23 1.61 -14.25
N PRO A 128 3.02 1.09 -13.97
CA PRO A 128 1.91 1.17 -14.91
C PRO A 128 1.62 2.63 -15.28
N VAL A 129 1.25 2.90 -16.54
CA VAL A 129 0.92 4.26 -16.99
C VAL A 129 -0.23 4.85 -16.17
N THR A 130 -1.18 4.02 -15.74
CA THR A 130 -2.27 4.40 -14.84
C THR A 130 -1.80 5.04 -13.53
N ALA A 131 -0.65 4.63 -13.00
CA ALA A 131 -0.09 5.24 -11.79
C ALA A 131 0.34 6.72 -12.01
N SER A 132 0.59 7.14 -13.25
CA SER A 132 1.00 8.51 -13.59
C SER A 132 -0.14 9.51 -13.72
N HIS A 133 -1.37 9.06 -13.97
CA HIS A 133 -2.52 9.95 -14.16
C HIS A 133 -3.70 9.67 -13.22
N ASP A 134 -3.85 8.45 -12.70
CA ASP A 134 -4.98 8.08 -11.85
C ASP A 134 -4.60 8.08 -10.37
N ARG A 135 -5.05 9.10 -9.64
CA ARG A 135 -4.98 9.13 -8.17
C ARG A 135 -5.57 7.87 -7.50
N PRO A 136 -6.70 7.29 -7.98
CA PRO A 136 -7.25 6.06 -7.40
C PRO A 136 -6.29 4.86 -7.42
N TRP A 137 -5.31 4.82 -8.33
CA TRP A 137 -4.30 3.75 -8.36
C TRP A 137 -3.48 3.69 -7.06
N TRP A 138 -3.31 4.84 -6.39
CA TRP A 138 -2.57 5.03 -5.13
C TRP A 138 -3.42 4.81 -3.87
N ALA A 139 -4.63 4.27 -4.02
CA ALA A 139 -5.54 4.08 -2.89
C ALA A 139 -4.99 3.06 -1.87
N ASN A 140 -5.19 3.35 -0.58
CA ASN A 140 -4.88 2.44 0.51
C ASN A 140 -5.99 1.39 0.69
N THR A 141 -6.08 0.44 -0.27
CA THR A 141 -7.10 -0.60 -0.29
C THR A 141 -6.53 -2.01 -0.38
N LYS A 142 -7.14 -2.96 0.34
CA LYS A 142 -6.77 -4.39 0.29
C LYS A 142 -7.20 -5.05 -1.02
N SER A 143 -8.10 -4.41 -1.79
CA SER A 143 -8.62 -4.94 -3.05
C SER A 143 -7.66 -4.80 -4.23
N SER A 144 -6.62 -3.96 -4.11
CA SER A 144 -5.60 -3.80 -5.15
C SER A 144 -4.28 -4.47 -4.74
N PRO A 145 -3.55 -5.14 -5.65
CA PRO A 145 -2.29 -5.80 -5.31
C PRO A 145 -1.25 -4.83 -4.71
N GLN A 146 -1.12 -3.64 -5.29
CA GLN A 146 -0.21 -2.60 -4.81
C GLN A 146 -0.65 -2.06 -3.44
N GLY A 147 -1.94 -1.72 -3.29
CA GLY A 147 -2.54 -1.24 -2.05
C GLY A 147 -2.38 -2.21 -0.89
N SER A 148 -2.63 -3.48 -1.17
CA SER A 148 -2.46 -4.56 -0.21
C SER A 148 -0.98 -4.71 0.22
N SER A 149 -0.04 -4.60 -0.72
CA SER A 149 1.39 -4.78 -0.44
C SER A 149 1.96 -3.79 0.57
N TRP A 150 1.84 -2.47 0.34
CA TRP A 150 2.36 -1.50 1.31
C TRP A 150 1.60 -1.53 2.63
N MET A 151 0.28 -1.76 2.61
CA MET A 151 -0.50 -1.90 3.85
C MET A 151 -0.13 -3.13 4.67
N ALA A 152 0.18 -4.25 4.01
CA ALA A 152 0.66 -5.47 4.66
C ALA A 152 2.10 -5.32 5.18
N ALA A 153 2.88 -4.39 4.64
CA ALA A 153 4.17 -3.98 5.21
C ALA A 153 4.04 -2.97 6.37
N GLY A 154 2.82 -2.55 6.72
CA GLY A 154 2.61 -1.53 7.75
C GLY A 154 2.86 -0.11 7.24
N TRP A 155 2.58 0.17 5.98
CA TRP A 155 2.68 1.49 5.36
C TRP A 155 1.38 1.89 4.65
N LYS A 156 1.19 3.19 4.45
CA LYS A 156 0.10 3.76 3.65
C LYS A 156 0.64 4.89 2.77
N VAL A 157 0.03 5.10 1.62
CA VAL A 157 0.24 6.33 0.85
C VAL A 157 -0.31 7.49 1.68
N GLU A 158 0.52 8.50 1.91
CA GLU A 158 0.16 9.73 2.61
C GLU A 158 -0.24 10.81 1.59
N ARG A 159 0.62 11.07 0.58
CA ARG A 159 0.32 11.99 -0.53
C ARG A 159 0.92 11.50 -1.84
N VAL A 160 0.27 11.84 -2.94
CA VAL A 160 0.82 11.65 -4.29
C VAL A 160 0.80 12.97 -5.07
N TYR A 161 1.95 13.30 -5.66
CA TYR A 161 2.22 14.48 -6.45
C TYR A 161 2.44 14.08 -7.91
N LEU A 162 1.35 13.92 -8.67
CA LEU A 162 1.42 13.41 -10.06
C LEU A 162 2.31 14.27 -10.97
N LYS A 163 2.25 15.60 -10.86
CA LYS A 163 3.11 16.51 -11.66
C LYS A 163 4.60 16.36 -11.35
N ALA A 164 4.93 16.16 -10.07
CA ALA A 164 6.31 15.98 -9.63
C ALA A 164 6.78 14.51 -9.77
N LEU A 165 5.87 13.59 -10.09
CA LEU A 165 6.13 12.15 -10.12
C LEU A 165 6.72 11.63 -8.80
N VAL A 166 6.18 12.12 -7.67
CA VAL A 166 6.61 11.75 -6.31
C VAL A 166 5.42 11.25 -5.52
N VAL A 167 5.62 10.21 -4.72
CA VAL A 167 4.67 9.70 -3.73
C VAL A 167 5.34 9.68 -2.36
N SER A 168 4.61 10.09 -1.33
CA SER A 168 5.02 9.91 0.06
C SER A 168 4.23 8.79 0.71
N PHE A 169 4.93 7.94 1.44
CA PHE A 169 4.37 6.89 2.26
C PHE A 169 4.63 7.18 3.73
N ARG A 170 3.70 6.79 4.59
CA ARG A 170 3.83 6.88 6.05
C ARG A 170 3.52 5.52 6.68
N ARG A 171 4.19 5.18 7.78
CA ARG A 171 3.86 3.97 8.54
C ARG A 171 2.39 3.97 8.97
N LYS A 172 1.78 2.80 8.89
CA LYS A 172 0.44 2.48 9.35
C LYS A 172 0.50 2.32 10.86
N GLY A 173 0.38 3.44 11.56
CA GLY A 173 0.47 3.55 12.99
C GLY A 173 -0.06 4.90 13.43
N VAL A 174 -0.41 4.99 14.71
CA VAL A 174 -1.08 6.15 15.30
C VAL A 174 -0.15 7.36 15.18
N SER A 175 -0.63 8.41 14.50
CA SER A 175 0.10 9.67 14.33
C SER A 175 0.50 10.21 15.71
N PRO A 176 1.78 10.47 16.02
CA PRO A 176 2.21 10.99 17.33
C PRO A 176 1.33 12.14 17.83
N LEU A 177 0.94 13.04 16.93
CA LEU A 177 0.02 14.15 17.20
C LEU A 177 -1.35 13.77 17.78
N THR A 178 -1.85 12.57 17.51
CA THR A 178 -3.14 12.07 18.01
C THR A 178 -2.98 10.93 18.99
N SER A 179 -1.90 10.15 18.91
CA SER A 179 -1.61 9.06 19.84
C SER A 179 -1.21 9.58 21.20
N ILE A 180 -0.28 10.55 21.22
CA ILE A 180 0.37 11.02 22.44
C ILE A 180 -0.67 11.68 23.35
N PRO A 181 -1.48 12.65 22.89
CA PRO A 181 -2.47 13.28 23.77
C PRO A 181 -3.49 12.27 24.31
N ARG A 182 -3.98 11.35 23.46
CA ARG A 182 -4.95 10.33 23.88
C ARG A 182 -4.37 9.35 24.90
N TYR A 183 -3.11 8.96 24.73
CA TYR A 183 -2.45 8.05 25.67
C TYR A 183 -2.17 8.76 27.01
N VAL A 184 -1.66 9.99 26.96
CA VAL A 184 -1.45 10.84 28.15
C VAL A 184 -2.77 11.07 28.89
N GLU A 185 -3.85 11.41 28.19
CA GLU A 185 -5.19 11.55 28.77
C GLU A 185 -5.63 10.25 29.48
N GLY A 186 -5.44 9.09 28.84
CA GLY A 186 -5.72 7.79 29.46
C GLY A 186 -4.91 7.53 30.73
N LEU A 187 -3.61 7.88 30.74
CA LEU A 187 -2.75 7.77 31.92
C LEU A 187 -3.20 8.68 33.06
N LEU A 188 -3.63 9.91 32.76
CA LEU A 188 -4.08 10.88 33.75
C LEU A 188 -5.46 10.53 34.32
N ASN A 189 -6.36 10.02 33.48
CA ASN A 189 -7.75 9.70 33.84
C ASN A 189 -7.92 8.26 34.35
N GLY A 190 -6.84 7.49 34.47
CA GLY A 190 -6.89 6.08 34.90
C GLY A 190 -7.67 5.16 33.95
N SER A 191 -7.83 5.55 32.68
CA SER A 191 -8.63 4.85 31.68
C SER A 191 -7.73 4.18 30.64
N THR A 192 -7.69 2.84 30.64
CA THR A 192 -6.85 2.04 29.74
C THR A 192 -7.57 1.61 28.46
N HIS A 193 -8.25 2.54 27.78
CA HIS A 193 -8.87 2.24 26.47
C HIS A 193 -7.84 2.12 25.35
N TYR A 194 -6.60 2.57 25.57
CA TYR A 194 -5.49 2.47 24.63
C TYR A 194 -4.51 1.40 25.07
N GLY A 195 -4.21 0.43 24.20
CA GLY A 195 -3.18 -0.57 24.47
C GLY A 195 -1.82 0.09 24.75
N ARG A 196 -1.05 -0.49 25.68
CA ARG A 196 0.27 0.03 26.09
C ARG A 196 1.23 0.06 24.88
N PRO A 197 1.79 1.22 24.51
CA PRO A 197 2.79 1.30 23.46
C PRO A 197 4.06 0.52 23.82
N THR A 198 4.79 0.06 22.82
CA THR A 198 6.08 -0.61 23.05
C THR A 198 7.12 0.38 23.59
N PRO A 199 8.17 -0.08 24.31
CA PRO A 199 9.22 0.81 24.83
C PRO A 199 9.87 1.67 23.75
N THR A 200 10.13 1.11 22.57
CA THR A 200 10.70 1.84 21.42
C THR A 200 9.74 2.91 20.87
N THR A 201 8.43 2.69 20.95
CA THR A 201 7.41 3.69 20.58
C THR A 201 7.33 4.81 21.61
N LEU A 202 7.42 4.49 22.90
CA LEU A 202 7.44 5.51 23.96
C LEU A 202 8.70 6.39 23.85
N ALA A 203 9.86 5.78 23.60
CA ALA A 203 11.11 6.51 23.35
C ALA A 203 10.98 7.46 22.14
N SER A 204 10.42 6.99 21.02
CA SER A 204 10.22 7.83 19.84
C SER A 204 9.22 8.97 20.08
N TRP A 205 8.16 8.72 20.86
CA TRP A 205 7.18 9.75 21.26
C TRP A 205 7.79 10.80 22.18
N LEU A 206 8.65 10.39 23.11
CA LEU A 206 9.35 11.29 24.01
C LEU A 206 10.29 12.23 23.25
N ARG A 207 11.07 11.68 22.31
CA ARG A 207 11.90 12.47 21.38
C ARG A 207 11.09 13.41 20.50
N PHE A 208 9.93 12.94 20.00
CA PHE A 208 9.01 13.77 19.26
C PHE A 208 8.54 14.96 20.10
N CYS A 209 8.07 14.70 21.31
CA CYS A 209 7.58 15.73 22.23
C CYS A 209 8.65 16.78 22.53
N LYS A 210 9.90 16.37 22.81
CA LYS A 210 11.03 17.29 22.96
C LYS A 210 11.19 18.22 21.76
N ARG A 211 11.18 17.67 20.55
CA ARG A 211 11.40 18.43 19.30
C ARG A 211 10.29 19.44 19.00
N VAL A 212 9.05 19.15 19.40
CA VAL A 212 7.90 20.02 19.11
C VAL A 212 7.46 20.88 20.29
N GLY A 213 8.16 20.79 21.43
CA GLY A 213 7.87 21.58 22.63
C GLY A 213 6.74 21.03 23.52
N TRP A 214 6.34 19.77 23.35
CA TRP A 214 5.31 19.10 24.15
C TRP A 214 5.90 18.53 25.44
N TYR A 215 6.51 19.41 26.23
CA TYR A 215 7.33 19.00 27.38
C TYR A 215 6.49 18.32 28.48
N PHE A 216 5.24 18.75 28.68
CA PHE A 216 4.33 18.14 29.65
C PHE A 216 4.03 16.68 29.27
N GLU A 217 3.64 16.44 28.02
CA GLU A 217 3.37 15.12 27.48
C GLU A 217 4.60 14.22 27.59
N ALA A 218 5.80 14.72 27.25
CA ALA A 218 7.05 14.00 27.41
C ALA A 218 7.29 13.54 28.86
N THR A 219 7.09 14.44 29.83
CA THR A 219 7.26 14.13 31.26
C THR A 219 6.27 13.05 31.71
N ILE A 220 4.99 13.15 31.32
CA ILE A 220 3.98 12.13 31.66
C ILE A 220 4.30 10.79 30.99
N LEU A 221 4.75 10.79 29.73
CA LEU A 221 5.14 9.56 29.03
C LEU A 221 6.29 8.84 29.74
N TYR A 222 7.30 9.57 30.20
CA TYR A 222 8.44 8.99 30.92
C TYR A 222 8.01 8.46 32.30
N GLU A 223 7.31 9.28 33.09
CA GLU A 223 7.01 9.00 34.50
C GLU A 223 5.86 8.00 34.68
N ARG A 224 4.89 7.99 33.76
CA ARG A 224 3.64 7.22 33.88
C ARG A 224 3.35 6.32 32.69
N GLY A 225 4.07 6.45 31.57
CA GLY A 225 3.85 5.62 30.38
C GLY A 225 4.34 4.19 30.50
N GLY A 226 5.04 3.85 31.59
CA GLY A 226 5.57 2.51 31.80
C GLY A 226 6.65 2.17 30.76
N LEU A 227 7.61 3.07 30.56
CA LEU A 227 8.78 2.77 29.75
C LEU A 227 9.57 1.64 30.42
N ASN A 228 9.81 0.54 29.71
CA ASN A 228 10.69 -0.53 30.18
C ASN A 228 12.07 -0.36 29.54
N THR A 229 13.02 0.15 30.32
CA THR A 229 14.41 0.42 29.91
C THR A 229 15.18 -0.85 29.58
N ASP A 230 14.81 -1.99 30.15
CA ASP A 230 15.52 -3.27 29.93
C ASP A 230 15.36 -3.80 28.49
N MET A 231 14.38 -3.26 27.76
CA MET A 231 14.10 -3.61 26.36
C MET A 231 14.75 -2.64 25.36
N LEU A 232 15.54 -1.68 25.85
CA LEU A 232 16.28 -0.70 25.06
C LEU A 232 17.79 -0.97 25.16
N SER A 233 18.53 -0.60 24.12
CA SER A 233 20.00 -0.57 24.19
C SER A 233 20.48 0.50 25.17
N GLU A 234 21.72 0.37 25.68
CA GLU A 234 22.33 1.36 26.56
C GLU A 234 22.34 2.77 25.95
N SER A 235 22.61 2.86 24.64
CA SER A 235 22.52 4.12 23.88
C SER A 235 21.10 4.68 23.83
N GLU A 236 20.08 3.84 23.62
CA GLU A 236 18.69 4.29 23.58
C GLU A 236 18.21 4.76 24.96
N CYS A 237 18.62 4.08 26.03
CA CYS A 237 18.35 4.52 27.40
C CYS A 237 18.94 5.91 27.67
N ALA A 238 20.23 6.11 27.34
CA ALA A 238 20.88 7.40 27.53
C ALA A 238 20.18 8.53 26.74
N GLU A 239 19.80 8.26 25.47
CA GLU A 239 19.07 9.24 24.66
C GLU A 239 17.69 9.61 25.25
N VAL A 240 16.97 8.62 25.80
CA VAL A 240 15.66 8.86 26.44
C VAL A 240 15.84 9.70 27.70
N ASP A 241 16.84 9.39 28.54
CA ASP A 241 17.10 10.11 29.78
C ASP A 241 17.48 11.57 29.52
N GLU A 242 18.32 11.80 28.50
CA GLU A 242 18.65 13.14 28.03
C GLU A 242 17.40 13.88 27.52
N ASP A 243 16.60 13.23 26.67
CA ASP A 243 15.38 13.82 26.13
C ASP A 243 14.39 14.18 27.26
N TYR A 244 14.25 13.32 28.29
CA TYR A 244 13.43 13.58 29.47
C TYR A 244 13.97 14.74 30.30
N ALA A 245 15.29 14.76 30.56
CA ALA A 245 15.93 15.82 31.33
C ALA A 245 15.73 17.20 30.70
N VAL A 246 15.83 17.29 29.36
CA VAL A 246 15.53 18.52 28.61
C VAL A 246 14.08 18.92 28.82
N CYS A 247 13.13 18.01 28.62
CA CYS A 247 11.70 18.32 28.77
C CYS A 247 11.35 18.77 30.20
N LYS A 248 11.87 18.08 31.21
CA LYS A 248 11.63 18.42 32.62
C LYS A 248 12.15 19.81 32.96
N ARG A 249 13.35 20.16 32.48
CA ARG A 249 13.94 21.49 32.68
C ARG A 249 13.11 22.60 32.03
N GLU A 250 12.73 22.42 30.76
CA GLU A 250 11.91 23.43 30.07
C GLU A 250 10.53 23.57 30.74
N LEU A 251 9.90 22.47 31.16
CA LEU A 251 8.64 22.50 31.89
C LEU A 251 8.73 23.28 33.22
N SER A 252 9.83 23.14 33.95
CA SER A 252 10.08 23.93 35.17
C SER A 252 10.24 25.41 34.88
N ARG A 253 10.98 25.79 33.83
CA ARG A 253 11.15 27.20 33.43
C ARG A 253 9.81 27.90 33.22
N TYR A 254 8.88 27.27 32.49
CA TYR A 254 7.54 27.83 32.29
C TYR A 254 6.79 28.03 33.61
N LYS A 255 6.87 27.08 34.55
CA LYS A 255 6.21 27.19 35.86
C LYS A 255 6.79 28.34 36.68
N ASP A 256 8.11 28.51 36.66
CA ASP A 256 8.81 29.56 37.39
C ASP A 256 8.47 30.96 36.82
N ASP A 257 8.46 31.12 35.51
CA ASP A 257 8.04 32.35 34.83
C ASP A 257 6.59 32.72 35.17
N THR A 258 5.70 31.73 35.15
CA THR A 258 4.28 31.91 35.49
C THR A 258 4.12 32.36 36.94
N ASN A 259 4.89 31.78 37.87
CA ASN A 259 4.89 32.16 39.27
C ASN A 259 5.46 33.58 39.48
N ALA A 260 6.50 33.95 38.74
CA ALA A 260 7.08 35.29 38.76
C ALA A 260 6.12 36.36 38.20
N MET A 261 5.32 36.04 37.18
CA MET A 261 4.26 36.93 36.68
C MET A 261 3.13 37.11 37.71
N LYS A 262 2.65 36.02 38.34
CA LYS A 262 1.63 36.11 39.41
C LYS A 262 2.09 36.98 40.56
N LYS A 263 3.34 36.82 41.02
CA LYS A 263 3.91 37.67 42.09
C LYS A 263 3.91 39.16 41.73
N ARG A 264 4.31 39.51 40.49
CA ARG A 264 4.30 40.90 40.02
C ARG A 264 2.89 41.51 40.00
N ASN A 265 1.89 40.74 39.58
CA ASN A 265 0.50 41.21 39.50
C ASN A 265 -0.23 41.29 40.85
N CYS A 266 0.27 40.63 41.91
CA CYS A 266 -0.30 40.74 43.25
C CYS A 266 0.30 41.89 44.09
N HIS A 267 1.38 42.52 43.63
CA HIS A 267 2.09 43.58 44.34
C HIS A 267 2.04 44.94 43.61
N GLY A 268 1.21 45.07 42.57
CA GLY A 268 0.88 46.31 41.87
C GLY A 268 -0.62 46.52 41.84
#